data_AF-A0A2D5IQ68-F1
#
_entry.id   AF-A0A2D5IQ68-F1
#
_cell.length_a   1.000
_cell.length_b   1.000
_cell.length_c   1.000
_cell.angle_alpha   90.00
_cell.angle_beta   90.00
_cell.angle_gamma   90.00
#
_symmetry.space_group_name_H-M   'P 1'
#
loop_
_entity.id
_entity.type
_entity.pdbx_description
1 polymer ?
#
loop_
_entity_poly.entity_id
_entity_poly.type
_entity_poly.pdbx_seq_one_letter_code
_entity_poly.pdbx_strand_id
1 'polypeptide(L)'
;MSDWHQSEDHAERAERLLAHGRGPEAEQEIRRAIEIDPVRGEWHAALSMVLDSMGRLEEALASMRQAALLLPEDDRPTASCAELSLRLDRPEDAAEHARRAIESPDAEERVHAILIAALHRLERHDDAELAYFEAQQRYDEMPCCLVAMGDLKAETKAYDRASWCYREAMRQAPSMPQLRSRIAAILAATGRPERALQLHLAELREHPASIETLLACGRLLVSMDRQPEAVDRFRRVLEIEPANFPAHWELGLAALALHRFDEARVEFEIARRLDPEMPLARRRLAESLLGCGEPELARVQLDDAADRLQDDESFEEMFHLASLLLEVGSTSKALPVFERLAEDRPEDLEILRRLAVCRYRLGDADGGVAISRRVLRRAPDCIRSMHNLSVAAMEDDRIVSAFLWTKRGLAVEPSDPGLRRLRSRILTRLAWNWTLGLPTVVRSLLRSGLGRIRSIRGPRRG
;
A
#
# COMPACT_ATOMS: atom_id res chain seq x y z
N MET A 1 -56.31 -1.81 -15.65
CA MET A 1 -55.03 -1.54 -16.32
C MET A 1 -54.11 -2.68 -15.94
N SER A 2 -53.61 -3.43 -16.93
CA SER A 2 -52.82 -4.66 -16.73
C SER A 2 -51.66 -4.43 -15.77
N ASP A 3 -51.39 -5.38 -14.87
CA ASP A 3 -50.24 -5.36 -13.94
C ASP A 3 -48.91 -5.08 -14.68
N TRP A 4 -48.83 -5.44 -15.97
CA TRP A 4 -47.73 -5.14 -16.87
C TRP A 4 -47.42 -3.64 -17.02
N HIS A 5 -48.43 -2.79 -17.23
CA HIS A 5 -48.22 -1.34 -17.34
C HIS A 5 -47.78 -0.73 -16.01
N GLN A 6 -48.21 -1.31 -14.89
CA GLN A 6 -47.79 -0.84 -13.57
C GLN A 6 -46.30 -1.14 -13.32
N SER A 7 -45.83 -2.33 -13.72
CA SER A 7 -44.41 -2.69 -13.66
C SER A 7 -43.54 -1.74 -14.51
N GLU A 8 -43.96 -1.47 -15.75
CA GLU A 8 -43.27 -0.54 -16.65
C GLU A 8 -43.23 0.90 -16.12
N ASP A 9 -44.36 1.41 -15.59
CA ASP A 9 -44.42 2.73 -14.95
C ASP A 9 -43.45 2.86 -13.76
N HIS A 10 -43.24 1.78 -13.01
CA HIS A 10 -42.29 1.75 -11.90
C HIS A 10 -40.84 1.75 -12.42
N ALA A 11 -40.54 1.00 -13.47
CA ALA A 11 -39.21 0.99 -14.08
C ALA A 11 -38.83 2.34 -14.71
N GLU A 12 -39.75 2.98 -15.45
CA GLU A 12 -39.52 4.32 -16.02
C GLU A 12 -39.35 5.40 -14.95
N ARG A 13 -40.02 5.25 -13.79
CA ARG A 13 -39.80 6.12 -12.64
C ARG A 13 -38.42 5.91 -12.04
N ALA A 14 -37.97 4.66 -11.92
CA ALA A 14 -36.65 4.34 -11.44
C ALA A 14 -35.55 4.96 -12.33
N GLU A 15 -35.67 4.84 -13.64
CA GLU A 15 -34.73 5.43 -14.61
C GLU A 15 -34.67 6.96 -14.46
N ARG A 16 -35.84 7.62 -14.37
CA ARG A 16 -35.90 9.08 -14.13
C ARG A 16 -35.26 9.46 -12.80
N LEU A 17 -35.51 8.72 -11.73
CA LEU A 17 -34.91 8.98 -10.41
C LEU A 17 -33.39 8.82 -10.44
N LEU A 18 -32.90 7.79 -11.14
CA LEU A 18 -31.47 7.55 -11.34
C LEU A 18 -30.82 8.72 -12.10
N ALA A 19 -31.45 9.22 -13.17
CA ALA A 19 -30.98 10.38 -13.92
C ALA A 19 -30.89 11.67 -13.07
N HIS A 20 -31.65 11.76 -11.96
CA HIS A 20 -31.59 12.86 -11.00
C HIS A 20 -30.68 12.56 -9.80
N GLY A 21 -29.90 11.48 -9.83
CA GLY A 21 -28.99 11.08 -8.75
C GLY A 21 -29.69 10.53 -7.51
N ARG A 22 -30.98 10.17 -7.60
CA ARG A 22 -31.77 9.65 -6.47
C ARG A 22 -31.73 8.12 -6.42
N GLY A 23 -30.52 7.57 -6.32
CA GLY A 23 -30.26 6.11 -6.36
C GLY A 23 -31.12 5.27 -5.41
N PRO A 24 -31.24 5.61 -4.11
CA PRO A 24 -32.03 4.83 -3.16
C PRO A 24 -33.53 4.76 -3.49
N GLU A 25 -34.06 5.81 -4.11
CA GLU A 25 -35.47 5.85 -4.52
C GLU A 25 -35.68 5.12 -5.84
N ALA A 26 -34.72 5.23 -6.76
CA ALA A 26 -34.69 4.43 -7.99
C ALA A 26 -34.67 2.93 -7.66
N GLU A 27 -33.90 2.52 -6.65
CA GLU A 27 -33.85 1.12 -6.19
C GLU A 27 -35.23 0.64 -5.69
N GLN A 28 -35.93 1.47 -4.92
CA GLN A 28 -37.26 1.11 -4.43
C GLN A 28 -38.26 0.92 -5.58
N GLU A 29 -38.25 1.83 -6.55
CA GLU A 29 -39.16 1.76 -7.70
C GLU A 29 -38.85 0.57 -8.60
N ILE A 30 -37.57 0.27 -8.89
CA ILE A 30 -37.24 -0.88 -9.73
C ILE A 30 -37.47 -2.22 -9.02
N ARG A 31 -37.29 -2.30 -7.70
CA ARG A 31 -37.67 -3.50 -6.93
C ARG A 31 -39.18 -3.75 -6.98
N ARG A 32 -40.01 -2.70 -6.93
CA ARG A 32 -41.47 -2.82 -7.14
C ARG A 32 -41.80 -3.33 -8.54
N ALA A 33 -41.10 -2.85 -9.57
CA ALA A 33 -41.27 -3.35 -10.94
C ALA A 33 -41.00 -4.87 -11.02
N ILE A 34 -39.93 -5.35 -10.35
CA ILE A 34 -39.55 -6.77 -10.25
C ILE A 34 -40.57 -7.57 -9.42
N GLU A 35 -41.11 -7.01 -8.33
CA GLU A 35 -42.15 -7.68 -7.54
C GLU A 35 -43.42 -7.94 -8.35
N ILE A 36 -43.77 -7.02 -9.26
CA ILE A 36 -44.93 -7.14 -10.15
C ILE A 36 -44.65 -8.10 -11.31
N ASP A 37 -43.46 -8.01 -11.92
CA ASP A 37 -43.04 -8.87 -13.03
C ASP A 37 -41.61 -9.42 -12.83
N PRO A 38 -41.46 -10.54 -12.10
CA PRO A 38 -40.15 -11.06 -11.70
C PRO A 38 -39.38 -11.75 -12.82
N VAL A 39 -40.05 -12.14 -13.91
CA VAL A 39 -39.45 -12.88 -15.03
C VAL A 39 -38.90 -11.96 -16.12
N ARG A 40 -39.15 -10.65 -16.03
CA ARG A 40 -38.64 -9.66 -16.98
C ARG A 40 -37.18 -9.32 -16.66
N GLY A 41 -36.26 -9.92 -17.39
CA GLY A 41 -34.82 -9.75 -17.20
C GLY A 41 -34.33 -8.29 -17.34
N GLU A 42 -35.01 -7.47 -18.12
CA GLU A 42 -34.74 -6.03 -18.27
C GLU A 42 -34.77 -5.28 -16.92
N TRP A 43 -35.68 -5.67 -16.01
CA TRP A 43 -35.78 -5.03 -14.69
C TRP A 43 -34.64 -5.43 -13.75
N HIS A 44 -34.15 -6.66 -13.87
CA HIS A 44 -32.95 -7.09 -13.15
C HIS A 44 -31.70 -6.40 -13.68
N ALA A 45 -31.60 -6.16 -14.99
CA ALA A 45 -30.52 -5.37 -15.59
C ALA A 45 -30.58 -3.90 -15.12
N ALA A 46 -31.78 -3.29 -15.11
CA ALA A 46 -31.98 -1.94 -14.60
C ALA A 46 -31.66 -1.82 -13.09
N LEU A 47 -32.05 -2.81 -12.28
CA LEU A 47 -31.68 -2.87 -10.86
C LEU A 47 -30.15 -2.95 -10.69
N SER A 48 -29.47 -3.76 -11.52
CA SER A 48 -28.02 -3.82 -11.52
C SER A 48 -27.38 -2.45 -11.79
N MET A 49 -27.85 -1.72 -12.80
CA MET A 49 -27.35 -0.37 -13.11
C MET A 49 -27.58 0.62 -11.96
N VAL A 50 -28.75 0.56 -11.29
CA VAL A 50 -29.04 1.39 -10.12
C VAL A 50 -28.08 1.07 -8.97
N LEU A 51 -27.87 -0.21 -8.67
CA LEU A 51 -26.95 -0.65 -7.60
C LEU A 51 -25.50 -0.28 -7.91
N ASP A 52 -25.08 -0.42 -9.16
CA ASP A 52 -23.76 -0.03 -9.64
C ASP A 52 -23.50 1.47 -9.46
N SER A 53 -24.49 2.31 -9.79
CA SER A 53 -24.40 3.77 -9.57
C SER A 53 -24.21 4.16 -8.10
N MET A 54 -24.62 3.31 -7.17
CA MET A 54 -24.44 3.47 -5.74
C MET A 54 -23.17 2.80 -5.20
N GLY A 55 -22.34 2.20 -6.07
CA GLY A 55 -21.12 1.47 -5.70
C GLY A 55 -21.36 0.09 -5.08
N ARG A 56 -22.60 -0.43 -5.10
CA ARG A 56 -22.96 -1.74 -4.52
C ARG A 56 -22.72 -2.87 -5.53
N LEU A 57 -21.45 -3.06 -5.89
CA LEU A 57 -21.02 -3.91 -7.01
C LEU A 57 -21.43 -5.39 -6.87
N GLU A 58 -21.39 -5.96 -5.66
CA GLU A 58 -21.79 -7.35 -5.43
C GLU A 58 -23.28 -7.58 -5.72
N GLU A 59 -24.14 -6.68 -5.22
CA GLU A 59 -25.58 -6.76 -5.45
C GLU A 59 -25.92 -6.45 -6.91
N ALA A 60 -25.17 -5.54 -7.54
CA ALA A 60 -25.27 -5.26 -8.96
C ALA A 60 -24.94 -6.51 -9.79
N LEU A 61 -23.84 -7.22 -9.49
CA LEU A 61 -23.45 -8.46 -10.16
C LEU A 61 -24.51 -9.55 -9.97
N ALA A 62 -25.03 -9.71 -8.75
CA ALA A 62 -26.08 -10.69 -8.47
C ALA A 62 -27.36 -10.42 -9.30
N SER A 63 -27.77 -9.16 -9.39
CA SER A 63 -28.93 -8.74 -10.20
C SER A 63 -28.67 -8.93 -11.70
N MET A 64 -27.47 -8.60 -12.19
CA MET A 64 -27.11 -8.80 -13.60
C MET A 64 -27.06 -10.28 -13.99
N ARG A 65 -26.61 -11.15 -13.07
CA ARG A 65 -26.66 -12.61 -13.26
C ARG A 65 -28.11 -13.11 -13.43
N GLN A 66 -29.07 -12.55 -12.68
CA GLN A 66 -30.49 -12.86 -12.91
C GLN A 66 -30.96 -12.38 -14.28
N ALA A 67 -30.58 -11.18 -14.70
CA ALA A 67 -30.89 -10.67 -16.04
C ALA A 67 -30.35 -11.60 -17.14
N ALA A 68 -29.10 -12.06 -17.02
CA ALA A 68 -28.47 -12.99 -17.97
C ALA A 68 -29.16 -14.37 -18.01
N LEU A 69 -29.72 -14.84 -16.89
CA LEU A 69 -30.50 -16.09 -16.86
C LEU A 69 -31.87 -15.93 -17.55
N LEU A 70 -32.49 -14.76 -17.44
CA LEU A 70 -33.81 -14.47 -18.00
C LEU A 70 -33.75 -14.04 -19.47
N LEU A 71 -32.60 -13.59 -19.95
CA LEU A 71 -32.34 -13.14 -21.32
C LEU A 71 -31.19 -13.96 -21.95
N PRO A 72 -31.34 -15.28 -22.15
CA PRO A 72 -30.24 -16.14 -22.62
C PRO A 72 -29.76 -15.85 -24.04
N GLU A 73 -30.59 -15.20 -24.87
CA GLU A 73 -30.27 -14.81 -26.25
C GLU A 73 -29.62 -13.42 -26.34
N ASP A 74 -29.57 -12.67 -25.23
CA ASP A 74 -28.96 -11.34 -25.17
C ASP A 74 -27.59 -11.45 -24.49
N ASP A 75 -26.52 -11.12 -25.20
CA ASP A 75 -25.17 -11.16 -24.63
C ASP A 75 -24.87 -9.97 -23.72
N ARG A 76 -25.64 -8.87 -23.79
CA ARG A 76 -25.35 -7.64 -23.02
C ARG A 76 -25.34 -7.88 -21.51
N PRO A 77 -26.32 -8.57 -20.89
CA PRO A 77 -26.26 -8.87 -19.46
C PRO A 77 -25.05 -9.76 -19.10
N THR A 78 -24.67 -10.70 -19.97
CA THR A 78 -23.51 -11.56 -19.74
C THR A 78 -22.20 -10.77 -19.85
N ALA A 79 -22.10 -9.85 -20.83
CA ALA A 79 -20.99 -8.92 -20.96
C ALA A 79 -20.87 -7.98 -19.75
N SER A 80 -21.99 -7.44 -19.26
CA SER A 80 -22.01 -6.63 -18.03
C SER A 80 -21.63 -7.42 -16.78
N CYS A 81 -21.98 -8.71 -16.70
CA CYS A 81 -21.45 -9.59 -15.64
C CYS A 81 -19.92 -9.68 -15.71
N ALA A 82 -19.35 -9.81 -16.91
CA ALA A 82 -17.90 -9.85 -17.08
C ALA A 82 -17.22 -8.55 -16.60
N GLU A 83 -17.80 -7.40 -16.95
CA GLU A 83 -17.31 -6.08 -16.54
C GLU A 83 -17.38 -5.89 -15.01
N LEU A 84 -18.52 -6.22 -14.40
CA LEU A 84 -18.72 -6.11 -12.95
C LEU A 84 -17.78 -7.05 -12.19
N SER A 85 -17.58 -8.29 -12.68
CA SER A 85 -16.62 -9.23 -12.09
C SER A 85 -15.19 -8.70 -12.17
N LEU A 86 -14.79 -8.06 -13.27
CA LEU A 86 -13.46 -7.48 -13.38
C LEU A 86 -13.27 -6.31 -12.41
N ARG A 87 -14.30 -5.48 -12.22
CA ARG A 87 -14.29 -4.37 -11.25
C ARG A 87 -14.28 -4.83 -9.79
N LEU A 88 -14.78 -6.03 -9.51
CA LEU A 88 -14.72 -6.71 -8.22
C LEU A 88 -13.40 -7.47 -7.99
N ASP A 89 -12.42 -7.36 -8.89
CA ASP A 89 -11.16 -8.12 -8.86
C ASP A 89 -11.37 -9.64 -8.83
N ARG A 90 -12.36 -10.12 -9.60
CA ARG A 90 -12.65 -11.54 -9.85
C ARG A 90 -12.34 -11.91 -11.30
N PRO A 91 -11.05 -11.99 -11.67
CA PRO A 91 -10.66 -12.14 -13.07
C PRO A 91 -11.04 -13.50 -13.68
N GLU A 92 -11.16 -14.57 -12.89
CA GLU A 92 -11.68 -15.86 -13.37
C GLU A 92 -13.14 -15.75 -13.82
N ASP A 93 -14.02 -15.23 -12.95
CA ASP A 93 -15.43 -15.00 -13.25
C ASP A 93 -15.59 -14.06 -14.46
N ALA A 94 -14.78 -13.00 -14.52
CA ALA A 94 -14.77 -12.05 -15.63
C ALA A 94 -14.42 -12.75 -16.96
N ALA A 95 -13.37 -13.59 -16.96
CA ALA A 95 -12.96 -14.33 -18.14
C ALA A 95 -14.00 -15.36 -18.58
N GLU A 96 -14.69 -16.02 -17.65
CA GLU A 96 -15.78 -16.96 -17.96
C GLU A 96 -16.96 -16.25 -18.62
N HIS A 97 -17.46 -15.18 -18.00
CA HIS A 97 -18.57 -14.40 -18.54
C HIS A 97 -18.20 -13.76 -19.89
N ALA A 98 -16.99 -13.22 -20.04
CA ALA A 98 -16.56 -12.63 -21.31
C ALA A 98 -16.50 -13.66 -22.44
N ARG A 99 -15.95 -14.87 -22.19
CA ARG A 99 -15.93 -15.94 -23.21
C ARG A 99 -17.33 -16.32 -23.66
N ARG A 100 -18.27 -16.47 -22.72
CA ARG A 100 -19.68 -16.76 -23.04
C ARG A 100 -20.33 -15.65 -23.87
N ALA A 101 -20.09 -14.38 -23.52
CA ALA A 101 -20.64 -13.26 -24.28
C ALA A 101 -20.06 -13.17 -25.70
N ILE A 102 -18.78 -13.52 -25.90
CA ILE A 102 -18.11 -13.49 -27.23
C ILE A 102 -18.71 -14.50 -28.23
N GLU A 103 -19.33 -15.59 -27.74
CA GLU A 103 -20.01 -16.58 -28.59
C GLU A 103 -21.18 -15.97 -29.37
N SER A 104 -21.77 -14.86 -28.90
CA SER A 104 -22.78 -14.11 -29.64
C SER A 104 -22.17 -13.46 -30.89
N PRO A 105 -22.80 -13.59 -32.08
CA PRO A 105 -22.38 -12.87 -33.29
C PRO A 105 -22.46 -11.34 -33.20
N ASP A 106 -23.24 -10.82 -32.26
CA ASP A 106 -23.43 -9.38 -32.04
C ASP A 106 -22.54 -8.80 -30.93
N ALA A 107 -21.71 -9.65 -30.30
CA ALA A 107 -20.78 -9.21 -29.27
C ALA A 107 -19.92 -8.03 -29.73
N GLU A 108 -19.71 -7.05 -28.85
CA GLU A 108 -18.86 -5.90 -29.10
C GLU A 108 -17.37 -6.23 -28.89
N GLU A 109 -16.47 -5.45 -29.53
CA GLU A 109 -15.01 -5.58 -29.30
C GLU A 109 -14.63 -5.37 -27.83
N ARG A 110 -15.40 -4.56 -27.09
CA ARG A 110 -15.18 -4.29 -25.68
C ARG A 110 -15.23 -5.55 -24.81
N VAL A 111 -16.02 -6.55 -25.19
CA VAL A 111 -16.08 -7.83 -24.48
C VAL A 111 -14.75 -8.58 -24.59
N HIS A 112 -14.08 -8.50 -25.75
CA HIS A 112 -12.74 -9.04 -25.92
C HIS A 112 -11.72 -8.24 -25.10
N ALA A 113 -11.86 -6.92 -25.01
CA ALA A 113 -11.02 -6.09 -24.15
C ALA A 113 -11.14 -6.50 -22.66
N ILE A 114 -12.35 -6.80 -22.17
CA ILE A 114 -12.58 -7.33 -20.82
C ILE A 114 -11.89 -8.69 -20.66
N LEU A 115 -12.00 -9.59 -21.64
CA LEU A 115 -11.31 -10.88 -21.61
C LEU A 115 -9.78 -10.74 -21.55
N ILE A 116 -9.20 -9.84 -22.36
CA ILE A 116 -7.76 -9.54 -22.37
C ILE A 116 -7.34 -9.02 -20.99
N ALA A 117 -8.09 -8.08 -20.41
CA ALA A 117 -7.80 -7.52 -19.10
C ALA A 117 -7.93 -8.56 -17.96
N ALA A 118 -8.94 -9.44 -18.02
CA ALA A 118 -9.12 -10.54 -17.08
C ALA A 118 -7.96 -11.54 -17.17
N LEU A 119 -7.59 -11.97 -18.38
CA LEU A 119 -6.45 -12.87 -18.61
C LEU A 119 -5.12 -12.24 -18.19
N HIS A 120 -4.97 -10.93 -18.39
CA HIS A 120 -3.83 -10.19 -17.89
C HIS A 120 -3.72 -10.27 -16.36
N ARG A 121 -4.83 -10.05 -15.63
CA ARG A 121 -4.88 -10.16 -14.15
C ARG A 121 -4.56 -11.57 -13.66
N LEU A 122 -4.88 -12.60 -14.46
CA LEU A 122 -4.53 -14.00 -14.20
C LEU A 122 -3.09 -14.36 -14.57
N GLU A 123 -2.27 -13.39 -15.02
CA GLU A 123 -0.91 -13.61 -15.56
C GLU A 123 -0.87 -14.56 -16.78
N ARG A 124 -2.01 -14.78 -17.44
CA ARG A 124 -2.15 -15.63 -18.63
C ARG A 124 -1.91 -14.82 -19.90
N HIS A 125 -0.69 -14.31 -20.04
CA HIS A 125 -0.33 -13.36 -21.10
C HIS A 125 -0.49 -13.92 -22.52
N ASP A 126 -0.18 -15.19 -22.73
CA ASP A 126 -0.32 -15.83 -24.05
C ASP A 126 -1.78 -15.94 -24.48
N ASP A 127 -2.67 -16.28 -23.53
CA ASP A 127 -4.11 -16.33 -23.79
C ASP A 127 -4.69 -14.93 -24.04
N ALA A 128 -4.17 -13.91 -23.35
CA ALA A 128 -4.56 -12.52 -23.57
C ALA A 128 -4.17 -12.06 -24.99
N GLU A 129 -2.98 -12.43 -25.47
CA GLU A 129 -2.57 -12.19 -26.86
C GLU A 129 -3.46 -12.93 -27.85
N LEU A 130 -3.84 -14.19 -27.55
CA LEU A 130 -4.74 -14.96 -28.39
C LEU A 130 -6.12 -14.28 -28.51
N ALA A 131 -6.71 -13.86 -27.40
CA ALA A 131 -7.98 -13.14 -27.38
C ALA A 131 -7.92 -11.84 -28.20
N TYR A 132 -6.79 -11.14 -28.18
CA TYR A 132 -6.56 -9.99 -29.05
C TYR A 132 -6.51 -10.37 -30.54
N PHE A 133 -5.82 -11.45 -30.90
CA PHE A 133 -5.79 -11.93 -32.29
C PHE A 133 -7.16 -12.41 -32.79
N GLU A 134 -7.99 -12.97 -31.91
CA GLU A 134 -9.38 -13.31 -32.22
C GLU A 134 -10.21 -12.05 -32.49
N ALA A 135 -10.10 -11.03 -31.63
CA ALA A 135 -10.73 -9.73 -31.86
C ALA A 135 -10.29 -9.11 -33.18
N GLN A 136 -9.00 -9.21 -33.51
CA GLN A 136 -8.43 -8.68 -34.75
C GLN A 136 -8.98 -9.33 -36.03
N GLN A 137 -9.46 -10.56 -35.94
CA GLN A 137 -10.09 -11.24 -37.08
C GLN A 137 -11.56 -10.83 -37.27
N ARG A 138 -12.19 -10.28 -36.24
CA ARG A 138 -13.62 -9.98 -36.21
C ARG A 138 -13.95 -8.50 -36.42
N TYR A 139 -13.10 -7.61 -35.94
CA TYR A 139 -13.35 -6.16 -35.99
C TYR A 139 -12.29 -5.43 -36.80
N ASP A 140 -12.71 -4.43 -37.57
CA ASP A 140 -11.78 -3.54 -38.27
C ASP A 140 -11.18 -2.46 -37.35
N GLU A 141 -11.98 -2.00 -36.37
CA GLU A 141 -11.59 -1.04 -35.33
C GLU A 141 -11.85 -1.66 -33.96
N MET A 142 -10.86 -1.59 -33.06
CA MET A 142 -10.89 -2.22 -31.73
C MET A 142 -10.12 -1.40 -30.70
N PRO A 143 -10.51 -0.13 -30.46
CA PRO A 143 -9.75 0.75 -29.58
C PRO A 143 -9.71 0.23 -28.14
N CYS A 144 -10.76 -0.40 -27.60
CA CYS A 144 -10.70 -0.97 -26.24
C CYS A 144 -9.72 -2.14 -26.16
N CYS A 145 -9.72 -3.04 -27.16
CA CYS A 145 -8.75 -4.13 -27.23
C CYS A 145 -7.31 -3.62 -27.32
N LEU A 146 -7.06 -2.57 -28.11
CA LEU A 146 -5.75 -1.92 -28.20
C LEU A 146 -5.32 -1.31 -26.86
N VAL A 147 -6.24 -0.72 -26.09
CA VAL A 147 -5.93 -0.25 -24.72
C VAL A 147 -5.59 -1.42 -23.81
N ALA A 148 -6.42 -2.47 -23.78
CA ALA A 148 -6.17 -3.64 -22.94
C ALA A 148 -4.82 -4.31 -23.24
N MET A 149 -4.47 -4.41 -24.53
CA MET A 149 -3.14 -4.87 -24.95
C MET A 149 -2.02 -3.90 -24.59
N GLY A 150 -2.26 -2.59 -24.73
CA GLY A 150 -1.32 -1.57 -24.30
C GLY A 150 -0.97 -1.70 -22.82
N ASP A 151 -1.98 -1.94 -21.98
CA ASP A 151 -1.84 -2.14 -20.53
C ASP A 151 -1.00 -3.38 -20.21
N LEU A 152 -1.35 -4.52 -20.80
CA LEU A 152 -0.59 -5.77 -20.71
C LEU A 152 0.89 -5.55 -21.12
N LYS A 153 1.13 -4.82 -22.22
CA LYS A 153 2.49 -4.53 -22.71
C LYS A 153 3.23 -3.53 -21.83
N ALA A 154 2.54 -2.60 -21.18
CA ALA A 154 3.15 -1.67 -20.25
C ALA A 154 3.63 -2.42 -18.99
N GLU A 155 2.81 -3.31 -18.45
CA GLU A 155 3.13 -4.10 -17.25
C GLU A 155 4.30 -5.06 -17.50
N THR A 156 4.32 -5.71 -18.66
CA THR A 156 5.44 -6.55 -19.11
C THR A 156 6.66 -5.74 -19.57
N LYS A 157 6.67 -4.41 -19.37
CA LYS A 157 7.75 -3.46 -19.71
C LYS A 157 8.11 -3.42 -21.20
N ALA A 158 7.25 -3.94 -22.07
CA ALA A 158 7.33 -3.84 -23.51
C ALA A 158 6.84 -2.47 -23.99
N TYR A 159 7.48 -1.41 -23.50
CA TYR A 159 7.04 -0.01 -23.62
C TYR A 159 6.85 0.47 -25.06
N ASP A 160 7.66 0.00 -26.01
CA ASP A 160 7.52 0.37 -27.42
C ASP A 160 6.21 -0.19 -28.01
N ARG A 161 5.88 -1.44 -27.69
CA ARG A 161 4.62 -2.07 -28.14
C ARG A 161 3.43 -1.42 -27.45
N ALA A 162 3.52 -1.15 -26.15
CA ALA A 162 2.48 -0.45 -25.41
C ALA A 162 2.21 0.96 -25.97
N SER A 163 3.26 1.73 -26.23
CA SER A 163 3.16 3.05 -26.86
C SER A 163 2.57 2.99 -28.26
N TRP A 164 2.84 1.93 -29.03
CA TRP A 164 2.20 1.73 -30.33
C TRP A 164 0.70 1.48 -30.17
N CYS A 165 0.30 0.56 -29.26
CA CYS A 165 -1.10 0.22 -29.03
C CYS A 165 -1.93 1.45 -28.62
N TYR A 166 -1.44 2.26 -27.67
CA TYR A 166 -2.17 3.46 -27.26
C TYR A 166 -2.26 4.52 -28.35
N ARG A 167 -1.25 4.65 -29.22
CA ARG A 167 -1.30 5.59 -30.35
C ARG A 167 -2.29 5.13 -31.42
N GLU A 168 -2.34 3.84 -31.71
CA GLU A 168 -3.33 3.29 -32.63
C GLU A 168 -4.75 3.39 -32.06
N ALA A 169 -4.93 3.12 -30.76
CA ALA A 169 -6.21 3.34 -30.08
C ALA A 169 -6.65 4.80 -30.20
N MET A 170 -5.73 5.75 -29.99
CA MET A 170 -6.00 7.19 -30.12
C MET A 170 -6.28 7.61 -31.57
N ARG A 171 -5.72 6.89 -32.56
CA ARG A 171 -6.01 7.13 -33.97
C ARG A 171 -7.41 6.66 -34.35
N GLN A 172 -7.85 5.51 -33.82
CA GLN A 172 -9.18 4.96 -34.04
C GLN A 172 -10.26 5.75 -33.28
N ALA A 173 -9.99 6.10 -32.02
CA ALA A 173 -10.90 6.84 -31.16
C ALA A 173 -10.19 8.03 -30.48
N PRO A 174 -10.07 9.19 -31.16
CA PRO A 174 -9.37 10.36 -30.61
C PRO A 174 -9.97 10.93 -29.32
N SER A 175 -11.26 10.69 -29.08
CA SER A 175 -11.98 11.13 -27.87
C SER A 175 -11.95 10.10 -26.72
N MET A 176 -11.27 8.96 -26.91
CA MET A 176 -11.17 7.95 -25.86
C MET A 176 -10.37 8.51 -24.68
N PRO A 177 -10.92 8.45 -23.46
CA PRO A 177 -10.29 9.07 -22.30
C PRO A 177 -8.98 8.36 -21.93
N GLN A 178 -8.13 9.05 -21.16
CA GLN A 178 -6.94 8.48 -20.49
C GLN A 178 -5.78 8.01 -21.39
N LEU A 179 -5.93 7.98 -22.71
CA LEU A 179 -4.86 7.53 -23.62
C LEU A 179 -3.58 8.37 -23.52
N ARG A 180 -3.73 9.70 -23.44
CA ARG A 180 -2.58 10.61 -23.26
C ARG A 180 -1.88 10.39 -21.92
N SER A 181 -2.64 10.15 -20.85
CA SER A 181 -2.10 9.80 -19.53
C SER A 181 -1.32 8.47 -19.57
N ARG A 182 -1.84 7.44 -20.25
CA ARG A 182 -1.13 6.16 -20.42
C ARG A 182 0.17 6.31 -21.22
N ILE A 183 0.18 7.11 -22.28
CA ILE A 183 1.39 7.43 -23.04
C ILE A 183 2.38 8.23 -22.18
N ALA A 184 1.91 9.19 -21.39
CA ALA A 184 2.73 9.97 -20.48
C ALA A 184 3.39 9.07 -19.41
N ALA A 185 2.66 8.10 -18.85
CA ALA A 185 3.20 7.12 -17.91
C ALA A 185 4.35 6.29 -18.53
N ILE A 186 4.20 5.82 -19.78
CA ILE A 186 5.27 5.13 -20.51
C ILE A 186 6.49 6.06 -20.72
N LEU A 187 6.26 7.31 -21.10
CA LEU A 187 7.35 8.26 -21.29
C LEU A 187 8.12 8.49 -19.99
N ALA A 188 7.43 8.64 -18.85
CA ALA A 188 8.05 8.73 -17.55
C ALA A 188 8.87 7.47 -17.22
N ALA A 189 8.29 6.27 -17.39
CA ALA A 189 8.95 5.00 -17.14
C ALA A 189 10.17 4.74 -18.04
N THR A 190 10.19 5.31 -19.26
CA THR A 190 11.32 5.22 -20.20
C THR A 190 12.34 6.36 -20.06
N GLY A 191 12.32 7.09 -18.93
CA GLY A 191 13.30 8.14 -18.62
C GLY A 191 13.11 9.44 -19.41
N ARG A 192 11.88 9.71 -19.86
CA ARG A 192 11.50 10.93 -20.60
C ARG A 192 10.39 11.72 -19.88
N PRO A 193 10.53 12.04 -18.57
CA PRO A 193 9.46 12.65 -17.79
C PRO A 193 9.10 14.08 -18.25
N GLU A 194 10.02 14.83 -18.85
CA GLU A 194 9.72 16.16 -19.39
C GLU A 194 8.74 16.09 -20.57
N ARG A 195 8.87 15.06 -21.42
CA ARG A 195 7.93 14.84 -22.53
C ARG A 195 6.57 14.38 -22.01
N ALA A 196 6.54 13.55 -20.98
CA ALA A 196 5.30 13.19 -20.29
C ALA A 196 4.59 14.43 -19.73
N LEU A 197 5.34 15.34 -19.12
CA LEU A 197 4.80 16.59 -18.60
C LEU A 197 4.25 17.48 -19.71
N GLN A 198 4.93 17.57 -20.86
CA GLN A 198 4.42 18.32 -22.02
C GLN A 198 3.09 17.77 -22.54
N LEU A 199 2.87 16.45 -22.51
CA LEU A 199 1.59 15.85 -22.89
C LEU A 199 0.48 16.24 -21.92
N HIS A 200 0.70 16.12 -20.61
CA HIS A 200 -0.29 16.55 -19.61
C HIS A 200 -0.58 18.04 -19.71
N LEU A 201 0.42 18.88 -19.93
CA LEU A 201 0.22 20.32 -20.12
C LEU A 201 -0.55 20.64 -21.40
N ALA A 202 -0.37 19.88 -22.49
CA ALA A 202 -1.15 20.04 -23.71
C ALA A 202 -2.62 19.70 -23.46
N GLU A 203 -2.88 18.60 -22.75
CA GLU A 203 -4.23 18.19 -22.39
C GLU A 203 -4.90 19.20 -21.45
N LEU A 204 -4.17 19.76 -20.48
CA LEU A 204 -4.68 20.82 -19.61
C LEU A 204 -4.94 22.16 -20.34
N ARG A 205 -4.39 22.38 -21.54
CA ARG A 205 -4.77 23.55 -22.37
C ARG A 205 -6.13 23.35 -23.01
N GLU A 206 -6.45 22.12 -23.41
CA GLU A 206 -7.74 21.76 -24.00
C GLU A 206 -8.82 21.59 -22.92
N HIS A 207 -8.46 20.99 -21.79
CA HIS A 207 -9.34 20.70 -20.66
C HIS A 207 -8.72 21.19 -19.33
N PRO A 208 -8.78 22.51 -19.04
CA PRO A 208 -8.11 23.11 -17.88
C PRO A 208 -8.62 22.65 -16.50
N ALA A 209 -9.80 22.05 -16.46
CA ALA A 209 -10.44 21.56 -15.23
C ALA A 209 -10.45 20.02 -15.13
N SER A 210 -9.65 19.32 -15.95
CA SER A 210 -9.55 17.86 -15.86
C SER A 210 -8.84 17.44 -14.57
N ILE A 211 -9.61 16.97 -13.59
CA ILE A 211 -9.11 16.49 -12.29
C ILE A 211 -8.10 15.36 -12.47
N GLU A 212 -8.40 14.39 -13.34
CA GLU A 212 -7.52 13.25 -13.63
C GLU A 212 -6.16 13.72 -14.15
N THR A 213 -6.15 14.62 -15.14
CA THR A 213 -4.92 15.13 -15.74
C THR A 213 -4.12 16.00 -14.75
N LEU A 214 -4.80 16.78 -13.90
CA LEU A 214 -4.16 17.55 -12.84
C LEU A 214 -3.47 16.65 -11.81
N LEU A 215 -4.14 15.58 -11.36
CA LEU A 215 -3.58 14.59 -10.44
C LEU A 215 -2.38 13.86 -11.08
N ALA A 216 -2.51 13.39 -12.32
CA ALA A 216 -1.43 12.71 -13.04
C ALA A 216 -0.21 13.63 -13.24
N CYS A 217 -0.45 14.89 -13.62
CA CYS A 217 0.59 15.92 -13.74
C CYS A 217 1.29 16.17 -12.39
N GLY A 218 0.53 16.29 -11.30
CA GLY A 218 1.06 16.46 -9.95
C GLY A 218 1.95 15.29 -9.53
N ARG A 219 1.49 14.04 -9.69
CA ARG A 219 2.28 12.83 -9.38
C ARG A 219 3.56 12.74 -10.21
N LEU A 220 3.48 13.09 -11.50
CA LEU A 220 4.66 13.14 -12.35
C LEU A 220 5.66 14.18 -11.84
N LEU A 221 5.20 15.36 -11.43
CA LEU A 221 6.06 16.40 -10.85
C LEU A 221 6.71 15.94 -9.53
N VAL A 222 5.98 15.20 -8.68
CA VAL A 222 6.56 14.57 -7.48
C VAL A 222 7.69 13.61 -7.87
N SER A 223 7.48 12.74 -8.87
CA SER A 223 8.51 11.81 -9.36
C SER A 223 9.75 12.49 -9.95
N MET A 224 9.60 13.75 -10.38
CA MET A 224 10.67 14.60 -10.89
C MET A 224 11.36 15.43 -9.80
N ASP A 225 11.04 15.23 -8.51
CA ASP A 225 11.53 16.04 -7.38
C ASP A 225 11.15 17.53 -7.49
N ARG A 226 9.96 17.80 -8.07
CA ARG A 226 9.40 19.15 -8.28
C ARG A 226 8.15 19.35 -7.41
N GLN A 227 8.28 19.07 -6.12
CA GLN A 227 7.19 19.10 -5.13
C GLN A 227 6.46 20.46 -5.08
N PRO A 228 7.11 21.64 -5.17
CA PRO A 228 6.40 22.91 -5.17
C PRO A 228 5.40 23.05 -6.32
N GLU A 229 5.75 22.58 -7.52
CA GLU A 229 4.85 22.63 -8.67
C GLU A 229 3.74 21.56 -8.57
N ALA A 230 4.04 20.41 -7.97
CA ALA A 230 3.04 19.38 -7.71
C ALA A 230 1.95 19.89 -6.76
N VAL A 231 2.34 20.59 -5.69
CA VAL A 231 1.43 21.24 -4.74
C VAL A 231 0.44 22.17 -5.46
N ASP A 232 0.91 22.96 -6.42
CA ASP A 232 0.03 23.85 -7.19
C ASP A 232 -0.99 23.06 -8.04
N ARG A 233 -0.60 21.90 -8.59
CA ARG A 233 -1.53 21.03 -9.34
C ARG A 233 -2.59 20.41 -8.42
N PHE A 234 -2.20 19.91 -7.25
CA PHE A 234 -3.13 19.33 -6.29
C PHE A 234 -4.08 20.38 -5.71
N ARG A 235 -3.61 21.59 -5.40
CA ARG A 235 -4.47 22.71 -4.97
C ARG A 235 -5.51 23.06 -6.03
N ARG A 236 -5.13 23.05 -7.31
CA ARG A 236 -6.08 23.30 -8.41
C ARG A 236 -7.19 22.23 -8.47
N VAL A 237 -6.89 20.98 -8.12
CA VAL A 237 -7.93 19.94 -7.99
C VAL A 237 -8.90 20.31 -6.86
N LEU A 238 -8.39 20.73 -5.70
CA LEU A 238 -9.21 21.10 -4.55
C LEU A 238 -10.04 22.38 -4.77
N GLU A 239 -9.62 23.27 -5.68
CA GLU A 239 -10.44 24.40 -6.12
C GLU A 239 -11.68 23.96 -6.94
N ILE A 240 -11.58 22.83 -7.64
CA ILE A 240 -12.66 22.28 -8.49
C ILE A 240 -13.53 21.34 -7.65
N GLU A 241 -12.90 20.45 -6.88
CA GLU A 241 -13.55 19.46 -6.04
C GLU A 241 -12.94 19.51 -4.62
N PRO A 242 -13.53 20.30 -3.71
CA PRO A 242 -13.00 20.49 -2.35
C PRO A 242 -12.99 19.24 -1.47
N ALA A 243 -13.69 18.18 -1.86
CA ALA A 243 -13.75 16.90 -1.14
C ALA A 243 -13.00 15.78 -1.88
N ASN A 244 -12.08 16.11 -2.78
CA ASN A 244 -11.33 15.13 -3.55
C ASN A 244 -10.25 14.46 -2.67
N PHE A 245 -10.52 13.22 -2.25
CA PHE A 245 -9.59 12.45 -1.41
C PHE A 245 -8.19 12.31 -2.03
N PRO A 246 -8.02 11.91 -3.30
CA PRO A 246 -6.69 11.78 -3.91
C PRO A 246 -5.87 13.08 -3.85
N ALA A 247 -6.48 14.24 -4.04
CA ALA A 247 -5.77 15.52 -3.98
C ALA A 247 -5.30 15.87 -2.56
N HIS A 248 -6.16 15.68 -1.54
CA HIS A 248 -5.76 15.86 -0.14
C HIS A 248 -4.63 14.90 0.25
N TRP A 249 -4.73 13.64 -0.17
CA TRP A 249 -3.71 12.62 0.06
C TRP A 249 -2.35 13.02 -0.50
N GLU A 250 -2.30 13.35 -1.79
CA GLU A 250 -1.06 13.70 -2.48
C GLU A 250 -0.49 15.04 -2.00
N LEU A 251 -1.34 16.01 -1.66
CA LEU A 251 -0.92 17.28 -1.08
C LEU A 251 -0.29 17.10 0.30
N GLY A 252 -0.87 16.24 1.14
CA GLY A 252 -0.30 15.86 2.44
C GLY A 252 1.07 15.18 2.30
N LEU A 253 1.22 14.25 1.34
CA LEU A 253 2.50 13.59 1.07
C LEU A 253 3.57 14.58 0.58
N ALA A 254 3.20 15.48 -0.35
CA ALA A 254 4.10 16.51 -0.84
C ALA A 254 4.51 17.49 0.28
N ALA A 255 3.58 17.85 1.18
CA ALA A 255 3.86 18.69 2.33
C ALA A 255 4.81 18.02 3.34
N LEU A 256 4.64 16.72 3.61
CA LEU A 256 5.57 15.94 4.44
C LEU A 256 6.97 15.92 3.85
N ALA A 257 7.11 15.66 2.54
CA ALA A 257 8.38 15.65 1.85
C ALA A 257 9.11 17.01 1.91
N LEU A 258 8.33 18.11 1.95
CA LEU A 258 8.84 19.48 2.11
C LEU A 258 9.04 19.88 3.58
N HIS A 259 8.86 18.97 4.55
CA HIS A 259 8.89 19.24 5.99
C HIS A 259 7.90 20.33 6.45
N ARG A 260 6.80 20.51 5.72
CA ARG A 260 5.70 21.43 6.06
C ARG A 260 4.66 20.69 6.89
N PHE A 261 5.05 20.32 8.11
CA PHE A 261 4.28 19.41 8.96
C PHE A 261 2.88 19.94 9.33
N ASP A 262 2.74 21.25 9.53
CA ASP A 262 1.43 21.86 9.82
C ASP A 262 0.45 21.75 8.64
N GLU A 263 0.92 21.97 7.41
CA GLU A 263 0.12 21.79 6.19
C GLU A 263 -0.24 20.32 6.04
N ALA A 264 0.74 19.41 6.15
CA ALA A 264 0.51 17.97 6.04
C ALA A 264 -0.53 17.46 7.05
N ARG A 265 -0.46 17.92 8.30
CA ARG A 265 -1.44 17.58 9.34
C ARG A 265 -2.87 17.90 8.90
N VAL A 266 -3.10 19.12 8.39
CA VAL A 266 -4.44 19.54 7.94
C VAL A 266 -4.95 18.64 6.83
N GLU A 267 -4.12 18.38 5.83
CA GLU A 267 -4.51 17.55 4.67
C GLU A 267 -4.81 16.10 5.06
N PHE A 268 -3.99 15.49 5.93
CA PHE A 268 -4.25 14.13 6.40
C PHE A 268 -5.43 14.03 7.37
N GLU A 269 -5.72 15.08 8.14
CA GLU A 269 -6.96 15.13 8.92
C GLU A 269 -8.20 15.11 8.03
N ILE A 270 -8.17 15.82 6.90
CA ILE A 270 -9.27 15.81 5.92
C ILE A 270 -9.33 14.45 5.22
N ALA A 271 -8.20 13.92 4.75
CA ALA A 271 -8.14 12.61 4.11
C ALA A 271 -8.72 11.50 5.03
N ARG A 272 -8.38 11.51 6.33
CA ARG A 272 -8.95 10.59 7.33
C ARG A 272 -10.46 10.77 7.55
N ARG A 273 -11.03 11.96 7.31
CA ARG A 273 -12.49 12.17 7.39
C ARG A 273 -13.19 11.70 6.14
N LEU A 274 -12.56 11.86 4.98
CA LEU A 274 -13.08 11.42 3.68
C LEU A 274 -13.04 9.89 3.55
N ASP A 275 -11.98 9.26 4.06
CA ASP A 275 -11.85 7.81 4.18
C ASP A 275 -11.42 7.41 5.61
N PRO A 276 -12.40 7.12 6.50
CA PRO A 276 -12.14 6.73 7.88
C PRO A 276 -11.49 5.35 8.06
N GLU A 277 -11.63 4.48 7.05
CA GLU A 277 -11.22 3.08 7.10
C GLU A 277 -9.77 2.89 6.64
N MET A 278 -9.20 3.85 5.88
CA MET A 278 -7.80 3.78 5.45
C MET A 278 -6.81 3.91 6.64
N PRO A 279 -6.09 2.82 7.03
CA PRO A 279 -5.17 2.88 8.17
C PRO A 279 -3.98 3.80 7.90
N LEU A 280 -3.55 3.88 6.64
CA LEU A 280 -2.40 4.69 6.20
C LEU A 280 -2.61 6.19 6.46
N ALA A 281 -3.86 6.70 6.39
CA ALA A 281 -4.16 8.10 6.69
C ALA A 281 -3.85 8.48 8.14
N ARG A 282 -4.11 7.58 9.10
CA ARG A 282 -3.77 7.79 10.52
C ARG A 282 -2.26 7.81 10.74
N ARG A 283 -1.54 6.94 10.03
CA ARG A 283 -0.08 6.84 10.12
C ARG A 283 0.60 8.09 9.58
N ARG A 284 0.20 8.58 8.40
CA ARG A 284 0.72 9.85 7.85
C ARG A 284 0.33 11.07 8.68
N LEU A 285 -0.86 11.07 9.28
CA LEU A 285 -1.25 12.09 10.25
C LEU A 285 -0.33 12.05 11.49
N ALA A 286 -0.03 10.87 12.02
CA ALA A 286 0.89 10.72 13.15
C ALA A 286 2.31 11.21 12.84
N GLU A 287 2.84 10.91 11.65
CA GLU A 287 4.14 11.43 11.20
C GLU A 287 4.13 12.97 11.14
N SER A 288 3.05 13.54 10.62
CA SER A 288 2.88 15.00 10.58
C SER A 288 2.85 15.59 12.00
N LEU A 289 2.12 14.97 12.93
CA LEU A 289 2.06 15.38 14.33
C LEU A 289 3.42 15.26 15.03
N LEU A 290 4.21 14.23 14.75
CA LEU A 290 5.58 14.11 15.27
C LEU A 290 6.47 15.24 14.76
N GLY A 291 6.37 15.58 13.49
CA GLY A 291 7.06 16.72 12.90
C GLY A 291 6.65 18.07 13.50
N CYS A 292 5.38 18.23 13.90
CA CYS A 292 4.89 19.39 14.67
C CYS A 292 5.34 19.38 16.14
N GLY A 293 5.97 18.31 16.64
CA GLY A 293 6.37 18.18 18.04
C GLY A 293 5.22 17.81 18.99
N GLU A 294 4.17 17.15 18.48
CA GLU A 294 2.98 16.72 19.23
C GLU A 294 2.91 15.19 19.40
N PRO A 295 3.89 14.54 20.10
CA PRO A 295 4.01 13.08 20.14
C PRO A 295 2.84 12.38 20.86
N GLU A 296 2.19 13.05 21.80
CA GLU A 296 1.04 12.50 22.52
C GLU A 296 -0.19 12.32 21.60
N LEU A 297 -0.40 13.26 20.67
CA LEU A 297 -1.47 13.17 19.68
C LEU A 297 -1.12 12.16 18.58
N ALA A 298 0.15 12.11 18.16
CA ALA A 298 0.64 11.09 17.25
C ALA A 298 0.43 9.68 17.83
N ARG A 299 0.69 9.50 19.13
CA ARG A 299 0.46 8.23 19.83
C ARG A 299 -0.98 7.75 19.72
N VAL A 300 -1.96 8.64 19.91
CA VAL A 300 -3.38 8.29 19.78
C VAL A 300 -3.70 7.77 18.38
N GLN A 301 -3.18 8.42 17.33
CA GLN A 301 -3.42 7.98 15.95
C GLN A 301 -2.74 6.65 15.63
N LEU A 302 -1.51 6.43 16.12
CA LEU A 302 -0.76 5.19 15.89
C LEU A 302 -1.35 4.02 16.66
N ASP A 303 -1.79 4.25 17.90
CA ASP A 303 -2.42 3.24 18.72
C ASP A 303 -3.71 2.73 18.06
N ASP A 304 -4.48 3.64 17.50
CA ASP A 304 -5.73 3.35 16.80
C ASP A 304 -5.48 2.71 15.41
N ALA A 305 -4.37 3.04 14.75
CA ALA A 305 -3.92 2.33 13.55
C ALA A 305 -3.49 0.89 13.85
N ALA A 306 -2.80 0.66 14.96
CA ALA A 306 -2.39 -0.69 15.37
C ALA A 306 -3.58 -1.58 15.75
N ASP A 307 -4.63 -1.03 16.35
CA ASP A 307 -5.83 -1.80 16.72
C ASP A 307 -6.65 -2.22 15.48
N ARG A 308 -6.48 -1.53 14.34
CA ARG A 308 -7.13 -1.84 13.06
C ARG A 308 -6.19 -2.46 12.03
N LEU A 309 -5.02 -2.91 12.45
CA LEU A 309 -4.05 -3.56 11.58
C LEU A 309 -4.69 -4.80 10.93
N GLN A 310 -4.72 -4.84 9.60
CA GLN A 310 -5.24 -5.96 8.82
C GLN A 310 -4.14 -6.98 8.53
N ASP A 311 -4.52 -8.21 8.19
CA ASP A 311 -3.55 -9.29 7.98
C ASP A 311 -2.84 -9.25 6.61
N ASP A 312 -3.40 -8.52 5.65
CA ASP A 312 -2.90 -8.32 4.30
C ASP A 312 -2.00 -7.08 4.15
N GLU A 313 -1.75 -6.35 5.24
CA GLU A 313 -0.95 -5.14 5.21
C GLU A 313 0.52 -5.45 4.83
N SER A 314 1.11 -4.62 3.96
CA SER A 314 2.48 -4.82 3.49
C SER A 314 3.49 -4.84 4.64
N PHE A 315 4.52 -5.67 4.51
CA PHE A 315 5.64 -5.76 5.45
C PHE A 315 6.26 -4.39 5.74
N GLU A 316 6.50 -3.59 4.71
CA GLU A 316 7.11 -2.25 4.80
C GLU A 316 6.23 -1.31 5.64
N GLU A 317 4.92 -1.38 5.45
CA GLU A 317 3.94 -0.56 6.15
C GLU A 317 3.78 -0.96 7.62
N MET A 318 3.74 -2.27 7.91
CA MET A 318 3.77 -2.81 9.27
C MET A 318 5.05 -2.42 10.01
N PHE A 319 6.21 -2.55 9.34
CA PHE A 319 7.50 -2.19 9.92
C PHE A 319 7.58 -0.70 10.24
N HIS A 320 7.06 0.15 9.36
CA HIS A 320 6.99 1.59 9.56
C HIS A 320 6.08 1.95 10.75
N LEU A 321 4.87 1.37 10.83
CA LEU A 321 3.96 1.55 11.96
C LEU A 321 4.61 1.17 13.30
N ALA A 322 5.19 -0.03 13.37
CA ALA A 322 5.84 -0.53 14.60
C ALA A 322 7.01 0.38 15.02
N SER A 323 7.72 0.95 14.05
CA SER A 323 8.81 1.89 14.30
C SER A 323 8.31 3.20 14.89
N LEU A 324 7.23 3.77 14.35
CA LEU A 324 6.59 4.98 14.88
C LEU A 324 6.01 4.75 16.28
N LEU A 325 5.36 3.60 16.53
CA LEU A 325 4.85 3.22 17.85
C LEU A 325 5.97 3.15 18.90
N LEU A 326 7.13 2.61 18.52
CA LEU A 326 8.29 2.55 19.40
C LEU A 326 8.89 3.94 19.67
N GLU A 327 8.84 4.84 18.69
CA GLU A 327 9.30 6.23 18.83
C GLU A 327 8.44 7.03 19.81
N VAL A 328 7.11 6.93 19.71
CA VAL A 328 6.16 7.61 20.61
C VAL A 328 6.02 6.94 21.98
N GLY A 329 6.75 5.84 22.20
CA GLY A 329 6.77 5.13 23.48
C GLY A 329 5.63 4.12 23.69
N SER A 330 4.74 3.93 22.70
CA SER A 330 3.70 2.87 22.67
C SER A 330 4.30 1.47 22.46
N THR A 331 5.19 1.09 23.36
CA THR A 331 5.99 -0.13 23.24
C THR A 331 5.11 -1.38 23.37
N SER A 332 4.05 -1.33 24.18
CA SER A 332 3.10 -2.44 24.35
C SER A 332 2.39 -2.79 23.04
N LYS A 333 2.06 -1.79 22.21
CA LYS A 333 1.46 -1.99 20.88
C LYS A 333 2.50 -2.29 19.81
N ALA A 334 3.71 -1.74 19.91
CA ALA A 334 4.79 -2.03 18.97
C ALA A 334 5.25 -3.50 19.02
N LEU A 335 5.26 -4.11 20.22
CA LEU A 335 5.76 -5.46 20.44
C LEU A 335 5.08 -6.52 19.54
N PRO A 336 3.74 -6.71 19.58
CA PRO A 336 3.08 -7.74 18.76
C PRO A 336 3.28 -7.53 17.26
N VAL A 337 3.39 -6.28 16.80
CA VAL A 337 3.67 -5.99 15.38
C VAL A 337 5.09 -6.42 15.00
N PHE A 338 6.10 -6.14 15.84
CA PHE A 338 7.46 -6.65 15.62
C PHE A 338 7.58 -8.17 15.73
N GLU A 339 6.72 -8.82 16.52
CA GLU A 339 6.67 -10.28 16.59
C GLU A 339 6.18 -10.90 15.30
N ARG A 340 5.07 -10.39 14.75
CA ARG A 340 4.57 -10.77 13.42
C ARG A 340 5.63 -10.58 12.34
N LEU A 341 6.27 -9.42 12.29
CA LEU A 341 7.36 -9.14 11.35
C LEU A 341 8.55 -10.11 11.50
N ALA A 342 8.82 -10.58 12.72
CA ALA A 342 9.87 -11.56 13.01
C ALA A 342 9.44 -13.00 12.70
N GLU A 343 8.15 -13.30 12.56
CA GLU A 343 7.68 -14.59 12.06
C GLU A 343 7.95 -14.71 10.56
N ASP A 344 7.68 -13.64 9.80
CA ASP A 344 7.93 -13.58 8.35
C ASP A 344 9.42 -13.54 8.02
N ARG A 345 10.18 -12.70 8.72
CA ARG A 345 11.63 -12.53 8.51
C ARG A 345 12.42 -12.79 9.79
N PRO A 346 12.56 -14.07 10.20
CA PRO A 346 13.08 -14.44 11.51
C PRO A 346 14.52 -14.07 11.79
N GLU A 347 15.32 -13.87 10.75
CA GLU A 347 16.75 -13.54 10.88
C GLU A 347 17.06 -12.08 10.48
N ASP A 348 16.04 -11.25 10.25
CA ASP A 348 16.24 -9.83 9.96
C ASP A 348 16.80 -9.11 11.20
N LEU A 349 18.03 -8.60 11.05
CA LEU A 349 18.76 -7.96 12.14
C LEU A 349 18.12 -6.65 12.61
N GLU A 350 17.39 -5.94 11.77
CA GLU A 350 16.72 -4.72 12.18
C GLU A 350 15.49 -5.02 13.02
N ILE A 351 14.66 -5.96 12.58
CA ILE A 351 13.48 -6.40 13.34
C ILE A 351 13.90 -6.95 14.69
N LEU A 352 14.88 -7.86 14.72
CA LEU A 352 15.35 -8.46 15.98
C LEU A 352 15.91 -7.40 16.94
N ARG A 353 16.58 -6.36 16.44
CA ARG A 353 17.05 -5.25 17.30
C ARG A 353 15.89 -4.45 17.88
N ARG A 354 14.88 -4.11 17.09
CA ARG A 354 13.69 -3.35 17.55
C ARG A 354 12.85 -4.18 18.52
N LEU A 355 12.69 -5.47 18.25
CA LEU A 355 12.01 -6.42 19.13
C LEU A 355 12.72 -6.56 20.49
N ALA A 356 14.05 -6.67 20.49
CA ALA A 356 14.81 -6.67 21.74
C ALA A 356 14.58 -5.39 22.56
N VAL A 357 14.58 -4.22 21.91
CA VAL A 357 14.28 -2.94 22.57
C VAL A 357 12.87 -2.94 23.17
N CYS A 358 11.88 -3.48 22.46
CA CYS A 358 10.51 -3.58 22.97
C CYS A 358 10.44 -4.44 24.22
N ARG A 359 11.04 -5.64 24.21
CA ARG A 359 11.08 -6.55 25.35
C ARG A 359 11.77 -5.90 26.57
N TYR A 360 12.91 -5.24 26.39
CA TYR A 360 13.58 -4.53 27.48
C TYR A 360 12.74 -3.40 28.08
N ARG A 361 12.10 -2.57 27.24
CA ARG A 361 11.26 -1.45 27.70
C ARG A 361 10.01 -1.92 28.46
N LEU A 362 9.50 -3.11 28.14
CA LEU A 362 8.37 -3.72 28.83
C LEU A 362 8.77 -4.52 30.08
N GLY A 363 10.07 -4.56 30.42
CA GLY A 363 10.60 -5.29 31.58
C GLY A 363 10.82 -6.79 31.36
N ASP A 364 10.64 -7.30 30.14
CA ASP A 364 10.99 -8.68 29.78
C ASP A 364 12.49 -8.77 29.43
N ALA A 365 13.31 -8.77 30.48
CA ALA A 365 14.76 -8.86 30.37
C ALA A 365 15.21 -10.19 29.73
N ASP A 366 14.54 -11.30 30.06
CA ASP A 366 14.90 -12.63 29.56
C ASP A 366 14.66 -12.75 28.05
N GLY A 367 13.48 -12.31 27.57
CA GLY A 367 13.17 -12.24 26.14
C GLY A 367 14.14 -11.32 25.39
N GLY A 368 14.41 -10.13 25.95
CA GLY A 368 15.38 -9.18 25.39
C GLY A 368 16.79 -9.77 25.27
N VAL A 369 17.25 -10.51 26.29
CA VAL A 369 18.55 -11.21 26.31
C VAL A 369 18.61 -12.31 25.26
N ALA A 370 17.54 -13.11 25.14
CA ALA A 370 17.46 -14.19 24.16
C ALA A 370 17.60 -13.65 22.73
N ILE A 371 16.86 -12.58 22.40
CA ILE A 371 16.91 -11.93 21.09
C ILE A 371 18.27 -11.27 20.86
N SER A 372 18.81 -10.55 21.84
CA SER A 372 20.13 -9.90 21.72
C SER A 372 21.26 -10.90 21.47
N ARG A 373 21.19 -12.10 22.08
CA ARG A 373 22.13 -13.20 21.79
C ARG A 373 21.94 -13.74 20.38
N ARG A 374 20.70 -13.85 19.88
CA ARG A 374 20.42 -14.24 18.49
C ARG A 374 21.05 -13.27 17.51
N VAL A 375 20.90 -11.96 17.73
CA VAL A 375 21.56 -10.91 16.93
C VAL A 375 23.08 -11.09 16.94
N LEU A 376 23.70 -11.30 18.11
CA LEU A 376 25.15 -11.49 18.20
C LEU A 376 25.69 -12.77 17.55
N ARG A 377 24.87 -13.80 17.33
CA ARG A 377 25.29 -14.98 16.56
C ARG A 377 25.51 -14.65 15.08
N ARG A 378 24.80 -13.65 14.55
CA ARG A 378 24.85 -13.22 13.15
C ARG A 378 25.74 -12.00 12.94
N ALA A 379 25.67 -11.03 13.85
CA ALA A 379 26.49 -9.83 13.88
C ALA A 379 27.29 -9.79 15.20
N PRO A 380 28.44 -10.49 15.28
CA PRO A 380 29.22 -10.63 16.52
C PRO A 380 29.83 -9.35 17.07
N ASP A 381 29.78 -8.28 16.27
CA ASP A 381 30.27 -6.92 16.49
C ASP A 381 29.13 -5.93 16.79
N CYS A 382 27.87 -6.37 16.89
CA CYS A 382 26.74 -5.49 17.18
C CYS A 382 26.83 -4.88 18.59
N ILE A 383 27.35 -3.64 18.66
CA ILE A 383 27.60 -2.88 19.90
C ILE A 383 26.30 -2.69 20.69
N ARG A 384 25.19 -2.37 20.00
CA ARG A 384 23.88 -2.15 20.65
C ARG A 384 23.41 -3.40 21.41
N SER A 385 23.57 -4.59 20.84
CA SER A 385 23.20 -5.85 21.50
C SER A 385 24.11 -6.14 22.69
N MET A 386 25.41 -5.85 22.61
CA MET A 386 26.32 -5.99 23.75
C MET A 386 25.99 -4.99 24.87
N HIS A 387 25.62 -3.76 24.52
CA HIS A 387 25.16 -2.75 25.46
C HIS A 387 23.88 -3.22 26.18
N ASN A 388 22.87 -3.67 25.43
CA ASN A 388 21.62 -4.19 26.00
C ASN A 388 21.84 -5.39 26.93
N LEU A 389 22.67 -6.35 26.52
CA LEU A 389 23.05 -7.50 27.37
C LEU A 389 23.81 -7.08 28.62
N SER A 390 24.62 -6.02 28.54
CA SER A 390 25.30 -5.48 29.71
C SER A 390 24.34 -4.80 30.68
N VAL A 391 23.35 -4.05 30.18
CA VAL A 391 22.33 -3.39 31.01
C VAL A 391 21.48 -4.44 31.72
N ALA A 392 20.95 -5.42 30.98
CA ALA A 392 20.15 -6.50 31.54
C ALA A 392 20.91 -7.30 32.62
N ALA A 393 22.18 -7.61 32.36
CA ALA A 393 23.02 -8.26 33.36
C ALA A 393 23.29 -7.40 34.61
N MET A 394 23.28 -6.07 34.50
CA MET A 394 23.40 -5.18 35.66
C MET A 394 22.13 -5.12 36.50
N GLU A 395 20.97 -5.21 35.85
CA GLU A 395 19.65 -5.24 36.50
C GLU A 395 19.48 -6.55 37.29
N ASP A 396 19.91 -7.68 36.72
CA ASP A 396 19.92 -9.01 37.37
C ASP A 396 21.06 -9.21 38.39
N ASP A 397 21.81 -8.16 38.76
CA ASP A 397 22.99 -8.22 39.63
C ASP A 397 24.11 -9.20 39.17
N ARG A 398 24.10 -9.58 37.89
CA ARG A 398 25.14 -10.41 37.24
C ARG A 398 26.33 -9.56 36.80
N ILE A 399 26.99 -8.93 37.78
CA ILE A 399 28.02 -7.91 37.57
C ILE A 399 29.20 -8.39 36.70
N VAL A 400 29.61 -9.66 36.84
CA VAL A 400 30.69 -10.24 36.02
C VAL A 400 30.28 -10.33 34.55
N SER A 401 29.05 -10.79 34.27
CA SER A 401 28.54 -10.87 32.90
C SER A 401 28.40 -9.49 32.27
N ALA A 402 27.90 -8.50 33.03
CA ALA A 402 27.84 -7.12 32.59
C ALA A 402 29.23 -6.57 32.22
N PHE A 403 30.24 -6.82 33.06
CA PHE A 403 31.61 -6.42 32.79
C PHE A 403 32.16 -7.05 31.50
N LEU A 404 31.91 -8.35 31.28
CA LEU A 404 32.39 -9.07 30.09
C LEU A 404 31.76 -8.54 28.80
N TRP A 405 30.45 -8.29 28.79
CA TRP A 405 29.77 -7.70 27.64
C TRP A 405 30.22 -6.27 27.36
N THR A 406 30.34 -5.45 28.40
CA THR A 406 30.87 -4.08 28.27
C THR A 406 32.30 -4.09 27.73
N LYS A 407 33.17 -4.96 28.25
CA LYS A 407 34.55 -5.11 27.77
C LYS A 407 34.59 -5.54 26.30
N ARG A 408 33.75 -6.50 25.90
CA ARG A 408 33.67 -6.97 24.52
C ARG A 408 33.22 -5.85 23.58
N GLY A 409 32.19 -5.08 23.96
CA GLY A 409 31.73 -3.95 23.15
C GLY A 409 32.77 -2.84 23.00
N LEU A 410 33.49 -2.50 24.09
CA LEU A 410 34.57 -1.51 24.04
C LEU A 410 35.83 -2.01 23.30
N ALA A 411 35.96 -3.31 23.07
CA ALA A 411 37.02 -3.85 22.20
C ALA A 411 36.68 -3.65 20.71
N VAL A 412 35.39 -3.63 20.36
CA VAL A 412 34.90 -3.30 19.02
C VAL A 412 34.94 -1.80 18.79
N GLU A 413 34.31 -1.02 19.68
CA GLU A 413 34.33 0.44 19.63
C GLU A 413 34.78 1.05 20.96
N PRO A 414 36.08 1.41 21.07
CA PRO A 414 36.62 1.97 22.30
C PRO A 414 36.02 3.32 22.69
N SER A 415 35.47 4.07 21.74
CA SER A 415 34.88 5.42 21.91
C SER A 415 33.42 5.42 22.36
N ASP A 416 32.73 4.28 22.39
CA ASP A 416 31.29 4.26 22.65
C ASP A 416 30.94 4.87 24.03
N PRO A 417 30.15 5.95 24.07
CA PRO A 417 29.86 6.66 25.32
C PRO A 417 28.96 5.85 26.25
N GLY A 418 28.05 5.03 25.72
CA GLY A 418 27.12 4.21 26.50
C GLY A 418 27.85 3.15 27.33
N LEU A 419 28.68 2.36 26.66
CA LEU A 419 29.50 1.30 27.25
C LEU A 419 30.58 1.87 28.18
N ARG A 420 31.15 3.04 27.89
CA ARG A 420 32.08 3.71 28.83
C ARG A 420 31.39 4.10 30.14
N ARG A 421 30.16 4.65 30.06
CA ARG A 421 29.35 4.96 31.25
C ARG A 421 28.98 3.69 32.01
N LEU A 422 28.57 2.63 31.31
CA LEU A 422 28.28 1.33 31.93
C LEU A 422 29.51 0.76 32.63
N ARG A 423 30.69 0.80 31.99
CA ARG A 423 31.95 0.36 32.59
C ARG A 423 32.23 1.08 33.91
N SER A 424 32.06 2.40 33.95
CA SER A 424 32.25 3.18 35.18
C SER A 424 31.28 2.73 36.27
N ARG A 425 29.98 2.60 35.98
CA ARG A 425 28.97 2.13 36.94
C ARG A 425 29.27 0.71 37.46
N ILE A 426 29.70 -0.19 36.58
CA ILE A 426 30.07 -1.57 36.93
C ILE A 426 31.28 -1.58 37.87
N LEU A 427 32.31 -0.78 37.57
CA LEU A 427 33.51 -0.69 38.43
C LEU A 427 33.21 -0.11 39.81
N THR A 428 32.36 0.92 39.89
CA THR A 428 31.92 1.49 41.18
C THR A 428 31.19 0.44 42.02
N ARG A 429 30.29 -0.33 41.41
CA ARG A 429 29.55 -1.40 42.11
C ARG A 429 30.46 -2.55 42.54
N LEU A 430 31.44 -2.93 41.71
CA LEU A 430 32.46 -3.92 42.09
C LEU A 430 33.31 -3.44 43.27
N ALA A 431 33.74 -2.18 43.27
CA ALA A 431 34.52 -1.59 44.36
C ALA A 431 33.71 -1.55 45.67
N TRP A 432 32.42 -1.25 45.60
CA TRP A 432 31.52 -1.27 46.76
C TRP A 432 31.31 -2.68 47.33
N ASN A 433 31.15 -3.69 46.48
CA ASN A 433 31.08 -5.09 46.91
C ASN A 433 32.41 -5.59 47.49
N TRP A 434 33.55 -5.04 47.04
CA TRP A 434 34.86 -5.31 47.62
C TRP A 434 35.01 -4.72 49.03
N THR A 435 34.44 -3.55 49.30
CA THR A 435 34.44 -2.94 50.64
C THR A 435 33.54 -3.67 51.65
N LEU A 436 32.58 -4.49 51.17
CA LEU A 436 31.63 -5.25 52.00
C LEU A 436 31.93 -6.76 52.13
N GLY A 437 33.01 -7.27 51.53
CA GLY A 437 33.60 -8.57 51.90
C GLY A 437 33.04 -9.86 51.26
N LEU A 438 32.79 -9.90 49.95
CA LEU A 438 32.49 -11.17 49.22
C LEU A 438 33.54 -11.50 48.14
N PRO A 439 34.70 -12.13 48.45
CA PRO A 439 35.82 -12.22 47.52
C PRO A 439 36.38 -13.64 47.32
N THR A 440 35.65 -14.56 46.70
CA THR A 440 36.23 -15.88 46.33
C THR A 440 36.13 -16.28 44.86
N VAL A 441 35.16 -15.80 44.07
CA VAL A 441 34.98 -16.31 42.69
C VAL A 441 35.71 -15.47 41.62
N VAL A 442 35.92 -14.17 41.82
CA VAL A 442 36.47 -13.26 40.79
C VAL A 442 37.99 -13.41 40.60
N ARG A 443 38.72 -13.97 41.57
CA ARG A 443 40.19 -14.09 41.53
C ARG A 443 40.72 -15.05 40.45
N SER A 444 39.96 -16.07 40.03
CA SER A 444 40.44 -17.01 39.01
C SER A 444 40.30 -16.45 37.59
N LEU A 445 39.24 -15.68 37.33
CA LEU A 445 38.91 -15.14 36.00
C LEU A 445 39.79 -13.94 35.58
N LEU A 446 40.25 -13.13 36.54
CA LEU A 446 41.16 -12.02 36.25
C LEU A 446 42.61 -12.50 35.98
N ARG A 447 43.02 -13.65 36.53
CA ARG A 447 44.37 -14.19 36.34
C ARG A 447 44.56 -14.95 35.02
N SER A 448 43.51 -15.54 34.45
CA SER A 448 43.61 -16.30 33.19
C SER A 448 43.72 -15.43 31.93
N GLY A 449 43.39 -14.13 32.00
CA GLY A 449 43.40 -13.21 30.85
C GLY A 449 44.67 -12.37 30.65
N LEU A 450 45.60 -12.35 31.61
CA LEU A 450 46.81 -11.50 31.57
C LEU A 450 48.07 -12.21 31.05
N GLY A 451 47.99 -13.50 30.72
CA GLY A 451 49.15 -14.32 30.35
C GLY A 451 49.13 -14.84 28.92
N ARG A 452 49.16 -13.96 27.90
CA ARG A 452 49.60 -14.32 26.53
C ARG A 452 49.82 -13.07 25.65
N ILE A 453 50.88 -12.32 25.95
CA ILE A 453 51.57 -11.50 24.94
C ILE A 453 53.07 -11.78 25.10
N ARG A 454 53.61 -12.70 24.30
CA ARG A 454 55.05 -12.78 24.00
C ARG A 454 55.27 -13.10 22.53
N SER A 455 55.79 -12.08 21.84
CA SER A 455 56.71 -12.08 20.70
C SER A 455 56.54 -13.13 19.58
N ILE A 456 56.11 -12.65 18.41
CA ILE A 456 56.61 -13.15 17.12
C ILE A 456 57.15 -11.93 16.36
N ARG A 457 58.45 -11.68 16.45
CA ARG A 457 59.21 -10.91 15.46
C ARG A 457 59.79 -11.92 14.48
N GLY A 458 59.32 -11.92 13.24
CA GLY A 458 59.93 -12.66 12.13
C GLY A 458 61.24 -12.01 11.67
N PRO A 459 62.19 -12.77 11.10
CA PRO A 459 63.50 -12.25 10.71
C PRO A 459 63.43 -11.48 9.37
N ARG A 460 64.17 -10.37 9.31
CA ARG A 460 64.50 -9.67 8.05
C ARG A 460 65.48 -10.54 7.25
N ARG A 461 65.14 -10.84 6.00
CA ARG A 461 66.10 -11.33 5.00
C ARG A 461 66.91 -10.16 4.44
N GLY A 462 68.22 -10.35 4.33
CA GLY A 462 69.07 -9.68 3.36
C GLY A 462 69.04 -10.41 2.02
#